data_AF-A0A660TWZ6-F1
#
_entry.id   AF-A0A660TWZ6-F1
#
_cell.length_a   1.000
_cell.length_b   1.000
_cell.length_c   1.000
_cell.angle_alpha   90.00
_cell.angle_beta   90.00
_cell.angle_gamma   90.00
#
_symmetry.space_group_name_H-M   'P 1'
#
loop_
_entity.id
_entity.type
_entity.pdbx_description
1 polymer ?
#
loop_
_entity_poly.entity_id
_entity_poly.type
_entity_poly.pdbx_seq_one_letter_code
_entity_poly.pdbx_strand_id
1 'polypeptide(L)'
;MLPDFPIGKEDEIDTVVQPDMSVICDSSKIMDKGCLGAPDLIIEILSPSTSKKDLYEKHGVKEYWIVDPGNRYFRVFHLREEKNHPGNSMREICFLLLIAGKMIILLRNLTF
;
A
#
# COMPACT_ATOMS: atom_id res chain seq x y z
N MET A 1 -7.14 29.11 7.67
CA MET A 1 -6.65 28.51 8.92
C MET A 1 -7.26 27.14 9.02
N LEU A 2 -6.50 26.14 8.59
CA LEU A 2 -6.75 24.74 8.91
C LEU A 2 -5.99 24.42 10.21
N PRO A 3 -6.44 23.46 11.01
CA PRO A 3 -5.97 23.34 12.38
C PRO A 3 -4.49 22.94 12.42
N ASP A 4 -3.73 23.71 13.19
CA ASP A 4 -2.44 23.27 13.71
C ASP A 4 -2.63 21.90 14.36
N PHE A 5 -1.68 20.99 14.13
CA PHE A 5 -1.63 19.69 14.79
C PHE A 5 -2.00 19.83 16.27
N PRO A 6 -2.80 18.94 16.86
CA PRO A 6 -2.91 18.92 18.31
C PRO A 6 -1.50 18.73 18.87
N ILE A 7 -1.00 19.80 19.51
CA ILE A 7 0.32 19.91 20.11
C ILE A 7 0.43 18.73 21.10
N GLY A 8 1.21 17.71 20.73
CA GLY A 8 1.36 16.48 21.49
C GLY A 8 1.43 15.18 20.67
N LYS A 9 1.04 15.16 19.39
CA LYS A 9 1.09 13.93 18.57
C LYS A 9 2.37 13.71 17.76
N GLU A 10 3.15 14.75 17.43
CA GLU A 10 4.33 14.58 16.56
C GLU A 10 5.44 13.77 17.22
N ASP A 11 5.66 13.96 18.52
CA ASP A 11 6.68 13.21 19.29
C ASP A 11 6.34 11.71 19.45
N GLU A 12 5.10 11.30 19.13
CA GLU A 12 4.64 9.90 19.17
C GLU A 12 4.68 9.21 17.79
N ILE A 13 5.01 9.94 16.71
CA ILE A 13 5.09 9.35 15.36
C ILE A 13 6.48 8.71 15.19
N ASP A 14 6.52 7.37 15.23
CA ASP A 14 7.76 6.60 15.06
C ASP A 14 8.12 6.30 13.59
N THR A 15 7.13 6.41 12.69
CA THR A 15 7.22 5.97 11.31
C THR A 15 6.57 6.97 10.38
N VAL A 16 7.34 7.51 9.44
CA VAL A 16 6.85 8.33 8.34
C VAL A 16 7.37 7.76 7.03
N VAL A 17 6.49 7.59 6.06
CA VAL A 17 6.83 7.12 4.72
C VAL A 17 6.14 7.95 3.66
N GLN A 18 6.78 8.05 2.50
CA GLN A 18 6.27 8.72 1.32
C GLN A 18 6.24 7.69 0.19
N PRO A 19 5.09 7.05 -0.07
CA PRO A 19 4.92 6.24 -1.26
C PRO A 19 4.85 7.14 -2.51
N ASP A 20 5.09 6.58 -3.69
CA ASP A 20 4.91 7.33 -4.94
C ASP A 20 3.46 7.79 -5.12
N MET A 21 2.49 6.92 -4.78
CA MET A 21 1.07 7.29 -4.74
C MET A 21 0.34 6.59 -3.59
N SER A 22 -0.65 7.29 -3.04
CA SER A 22 -1.57 6.76 -2.04
C SER A 22 -3.01 7.18 -2.32
N VAL A 23 -3.96 6.34 -1.93
CA VAL A 23 -5.39 6.65 -1.94
C VAL A 23 -5.92 6.51 -0.53
N ILE A 24 -6.60 7.55 -0.07
CA ILE A 24 -7.17 7.66 1.27
C ILE A 24 -8.65 7.97 1.10
N CYS A 25 -9.50 7.04 1.51
CA CYS A 25 -10.95 7.18 1.37
C CYS A 25 -11.58 7.88 2.57
N ASP A 26 -10.94 7.79 3.73
CA ASP A 26 -11.36 8.44 4.97
C ASP A 26 -10.72 9.82 5.11
N SER A 27 -11.51 10.87 4.87
CA SER A 27 -11.05 12.26 4.94
C SER A 27 -10.59 12.69 6.34
N SER A 28 -11.01 11.99 7.41
CA SER A 28 -10.58 12.30 8.77
C SER A 28 -9.09 11.98 9.02
N LYS A 29 -8.48 11.15 8.15
CA LYS A 29 -7.05 10.84 8.19
C LYS A 29 -6.19 11.90 7.50
N ILE A 30 -6.79 12.79 6.72
CA ILE A 30 -6.07 13.80 5.94
C ILE A 30 -5.80 15.02 6.82
N MET A 31 -4.55 15.46 6.81
CA MET A 31 -4.05 16.61 7.55
C MET A 31 -3.19 17.48 6.62
N ASP A 32 -2.88 18.70 7.05
CA ASP A 32 -2.07 19.65 6.28
C ASP A 32 -0.69 19.10 5.88
N LYS A 33 -0.08 18.24 6.71
CA LYS A 33 1.24 17.63 6.45
C LYS A 33 1.17 16.22 5.84
N GLY A 34 -0.02 15.67 5.56
CA GLY A 34 -0.16 14.34 4.96
C GLY A 34 -1.30 13.51 5.54
N CYS A 35 -1.06 12.21 5.71
CA CYS A 35 -2.05 11.25 6.19
C CYS A 35 -1.62 10.66 7.54
N LEU A 36 -2.50 10.68 8.54
CA LEU A 36 -2.29 9.99 9.81
C LEU A 36 -2.94 8.60 9.79
N GLY A 37 -2.13 7.57 9.98
CA GLY A 37 -2.55 6.17 9.86
C GLY A 37 -2.43 5.63 8.44
N ALA A 38 -2.82 4.37 8.24
CA ALA A 38 -2.65 3.68 6.96
C ALA A 38 -3.62 4.20 5.87
N PRO A 39 -3.11 4.50 4.67
CA PRO A 39 -3.91 4.66 3.46
C PRO A 39 -4.67 3.38 3.11
N ASP A 40 -5.72 3.52 2.30
CA ASP A 40 -6.48 2.37 1.80
C ASP A 40 -5.71 1.63 0.69
N LEU A 41 -5.05 2.38 -0.20
CA LEU A 41 -4.21 1.85 -1.26
C LEU A 41 -2.87 2.58 -1.31
N ILE A 42 -1.79 1.83 -1.52
CA ILE A 42 -0.46 2.35 -1.84
C ILE A 42 0.01 1.77 -3.17
N ILE A 43 0.58 2.62 -4.02
CA ILE A 43 1.21 2.23 -5.29
C ILE A 43 2.67 2.69 -5.24
N GLU A 44 3.60 1.75 -5.46
CA GLU A 44 5.04 2.01 -5.57
C GLU A 44 5.53 1.66 -6.97
N ILE A 45 6.32 2.55 -7.56
CA ILE A 45 7.01 2.31 -8.83
C ILE A 45 8.43 1.87 -8.47
N LEU A 46 8.77 0.63 -8.76
CA LEU A 46 10.09 0.08 -8.42
C LEU A 46 11.19 0.89 -9.12
N SER A 47 12.02 1.52 -8.27
CA SER A 47 13.41 1.77 -8.58
C SER A 47 14.25 0.58 -8.06
N PRO A 48 15.58 0.51 -8.30
CA PRO A 48 16.45 -0.57 -7.80
C PRO A 48 16.47 -0.79 -6.27
N SER A 49 15.67 -0.04 -5.50
CA SER A 49 15.57 -0.08 -4.04
C SER A 49 14.60 -1.15 -3.48
N THR A 50 14.76 -1.46 -2.20
CA THR A 50 13.97 -2.44 -1.43
C THR A 50 12.49 -2.06 -1.29
N SER A 51 11.59 -3.03 -1.50
CA SER A 51 10.15 -2.88 -1.27
C SER A 51 9.82 -2.69 0.21
N LYS A 52 8.91 -1.76 0.53
CA LYS A 52 8.41 -1.51 1.90
C LYS A 52 7.17 -2.33 2.27
N LYS A 53 6.93 -3.45 1.57
CA LYS A 53 5.73 -4.29 1.73
C LYS A 53 5.41 -4.61 3.20
N ASP A 54 6.39 -5.09 3.96
CA ASP A 54 6.20 -5.54 5.34
C ASP A 54 5.71 -4.40 6.26
N LEU A 55 6.14 -3.16 5.97
CA LEU A 55 5.67 -1.99 6.70
C LEU A 55 4.19 -1.72 6.42
N TYR A 56 3.79 -1.74 5.15
CA TYR A 56 2.41 -1.49 4.74
C TYR A 56 1.47 -2.59 5.22
N GLU A 57 1.93 -3.84 5.21
CA GLU A 57 1.24 -4.99 5.77
C GLU A 57 1.03 -4.82 7.28
N LYS A 58 2.09 -4.53 8.05
CA LYS A 58 1.99 -4.32 9.50
C LYS A 58 1.02 -3.21 9.88
N HIS A 59 0.95 -2.13 9.12
CA HIS A 59 0.10 -0.98 9.42
C HIS A 59 -1.32 -1.08 8.85
N GLY A 60 -1.66 -2.17 8.14
CA GLY A 60 -3.03 -2.45 7.71
C GLY A 60 -3.47 -1.71 6.45
N VAL A 61 -2.54 -1.43 5.53
CA VAL A 61 -2.89 -0.96 4.18
C VAL A 61 -3.67 -2.07 3.46
N LYS A 62 -4.86 -1.75 2.94
CA LYS A 62 -5.78 -2.77 2.38
C LYS A 62 -5.29 -3.32 1.06
N GLU A 63 -4.77 -2.45 0.20
CA GLU A 63 -4.20 -2.83 -1.09
C GLU A 63 -2.81 -2.23 -1.30
N TYR A 64 -1.92 -3.02 -1.86
CA TYR A 64 -0.55 -2.58 -2.18
C TYR A 64 -0.20 -3.00 -3.60
N TRP A 65 0.16 -2.04 -4.43
CA TRP A 65 0.46 -2.25 -5.84
C TRP A 65 1.93 -1.93 -6.09
N ILE A 66 2.62 -2.83 -6.79
CA ILE A 66 4.00 -2.65 -7.21
C ILE A 66 4.03 -2.58 -8.73
N VAL A 67 4.52 -1.47 -9.27
CA VAL A 67 4.71 -1.28 -10.72
C VAL A 67 6.20 -1.36 -11.03
N ASP A 68 6.59 -2.19 -11.99
CA ASP A 68 7.97 -2.28 -12.47
C ASP A 68 8.02 -1.91 -13.96
N PRO A 69 8.34 -0.64 -14.30
CA PRO A 69 8.37 -0.20 -15.69
C PRO A 69 9.46 -0.90 -16.50
N GLY A 70 10.59 -1.25 -15.87
CA GLY A 70 11.72 -1.89 -16.53
C GLY A 70 11.37 -3.30 -17.00
N ASN A 71 10.71 -4.07 -16.13
CA ASN A 71 10.26 -5.43 -16.42
C ASN A 71 8.82 -5.49 -16.97
N ARG A 72 8.15 -4.34 -17.10
CA ARG A 72 6.80 -4.17 -17.67
C ARG A 72 5.73 -5.05 -17.00
N TYR A 73 5.74 -5.10 -15.68
CA TYR A 73 4.71 -5.79 -14.91
C TYR A 73 4.18 -4.92 -13.78
N PHE A 74 3.02 -5.30 -13.25
CA PHE A 74 2.63 -4.89 -11.91
C PHE A 74 2.11 -6.07 -11.09
N ARG A 75 2.24 -5.95 -9.77
CA ARG A 75 1.72 -6.90 -8.78
C ARG A 75 0.71 -6.20 -7.90
N VAL A 76 -0.40 -6.87 -7.64
CA VAL A 76 -1.45 -6.40 -6.73
C VAL A 76 -1.51 -7.32 -5.53
N PHE A 77 -1.40 -6.74 -4.35
CA PHE A 77 -1.53 -7.40 -3.07
C PHE A 77 -2.77 -6.88 -2.34
N HIS A 78 -3.47 -7.79 -1.68
CA HIS A 78 -4.62 -7.47 -0.82
C HIS A 78 -4.35 -7.99 0.59
N LEU A 79 -4.68 -7.17 1.59
CA LEU A 79 -4.56 -7.53 2.99
C LEU A 79 -5.60 -8.59 3.36
N ARG A 80 -5.16 -9.72 3.92
CA ARG A 80 -6.06 -10.71 4.50
C ARG A 80 -6.41 -10.34 5.92
N GLU A 81 -7.70 -10.33 6.21
CA GLU A 81 -8.21 -10.40 7.57
C GLU A 81 -8.30 -11.87 7.99
N GLU A 82 -7.28 -12.40 8.67
CA GLU A 82 -7.38 -13.74 9.24
C GLU A 82 -8.11 -13.69 10.58
N LYS A 83 -9.36 -14.16 10.59
CA LYS A 83 -10.20 -14.22 11.81
C LYS A 83 -9.60 -15.04 12.96
N ASN A 84 -8.58 -15.88 12.70
CA ASN A 84 -8.08 -16.88 13.64
C ASN A 84 -6.57 -16.78 13.95
N HIS A 85 -5.83 -15.81 13.38
CA HIS A 85 -4.42 -15.57 13.70
C HIS A 85 -4.16 -14.06 13.87
N PRO A 86 -3.52 -13.62 14.97
CA PRO A 86 -3.18 -12.22 15.15
C PRO A 86 -2.00 -11.87 14.25
N GLY A 87 -2.28 -11.40 13.03
CA GLY A 87 -1.26 -10.97 12.09
C GLY A 87 -1.85 -10.53 10.77
N ASN A 88 -1.56 -9.30 10.38
CA ASN A 88 -1.82 -8.81 9.03
C ASN A 88 -0.94 -9.58 8.04
N SER A 89 -1.51 -10.06 6.93
CA SER A 89 -0.73 -10.67 5.84
C SER A 89 -1.26 -10.27 4.48
N MET A 90 -0.40 -9.76 3.60
CA MET A 90 -0.75 -9.36 2.24
C MET A 90 -0.54 -10.51 1.25
N ARG A 91 -1.63 -10.88 0.58
CA ARG A 91 -1.67 -11.89 -0.46
C ARG A 91 -1.60 -11.25 -1.84
N GLU A 92 -0.73 -11.76 -2.71
CA GLU A 92 -0.76 -11.42 -4.14
C GLU A 92 -2.02 -11.99 -4.80
N ILE A 93 -2.88 -11.12 -5.34
CA ILE A 93 -4.13 -11.51 -6.01
C ILE A 93 -4.00 -11.50 -7.54
N CYS A 94 -3.13 -10.64 -8.07
CA CYS A 94 -2.98 -10.45 -9.50
C CYS A 94 -1.52 -10.12 -9.86
N PHE A 95 -1.04 -10.74 -10.94
CA PHE A 95 0.18 -10.38 -11.63
C PHE A 95 -0.18 -10.00 -13.06
N LEU A 96 0.15 -8.78 -13.47
CA LEU A 96 -0.04 -8.32 -14.83
C LEU A 96 1.29 -8.18 -15.55
N LEU A 97 1.42 -8.73 -16.76
CA LEU A 97 2.60 -8.60 -17.61
C LEU A 97 2.25 -8.05 -18.99
N LEU A 98 3.09 -7.16 -19.51
CA LEU A 98 2.97 -6.66 -20.88
C LEU A 98 4.01 -7.33 -21.80
N ILE A 99 3.56 -8.27 -22.64
CA ILE A 99 4.42 -8.94 -23.64
C ILE A 99 4.00 -8.52 -25.04
N ALA A 100 4.92 -7.94 -25.81
CA ALA A 100 4.68 -7.55 -27.21
C ALA A 100 3.40 -6.72 -27.41
N GLY A 101 3.10 -5.80 -26.49
CA GLY A 101 1.89 -4.96 -26.52
C GLY A 101 0.61 -5.65 -26.06
N LYS A 102 0.67 -6.93 -25.66
CA LYS A 102 -0.47 -7.67 -25.11
C LYS A 102 -0.41 -7.67 -23.58
N MET A 103 -1.53 -7.27 -22.99
CA MET A 103 -1.73 -7.31 -21.54
C MET A 103 -2.17 -8.72 -21.12
N ILE A 104 -1.36 -9.37 -20.28
CA ILE A 104 -1.62 -10.73 -19.76
C ILE A 104 -1.95 -10.61 -18.27
N ILE A 105 -3.14 -11.09 -17.87
CA ILE A 105 -3.59 -11.13 -16.46
C ILE A 105 -3.45 -12.55 -15.92
N LEU A 106 -2.70 -12.70 -14.84
CA LEU A 106 -2.61 -13.96 -14.08
C LEU A 106 -3.27 -13.76 -12.72
N LEU A 107 -4.46 -14.34 -12.56
CA LEU A 107 -5.17 -14.38 -11.27
C LEU A 107 -4.68 -15.58 -10.47
N ARG A 108 -4.26 -15.38 -9.21
CA ARG A 108 -3.90 -16.49 -8.33
C ARG A 108 -5.17 -16.99 -7.61
N ASN A 109 -5.45 -18.30 -7.73
CA ASN A 109 -6.64 -18.99 -7.22
C ASN A 109 -7.17 -18.42 -5.90
N LEU A 110 -8.32 -17.74 -5.94
CA LEU A 110 -9.02 -17.21 -4.78
C LEU A 110 -9.64 -18.37 -3.99
N THR A 111 -8.93 -18.92 -3.01
CA THR A 111 -9.61 -19.54 -1.86
C THR A 111 -10.16 -18.41 -1.00
N PHE A 112 -11.49 -18.26 -1.03
CA PHE A 112 -12.29 -17.43 -0.12
C PHE A 112 -12.42 -18.12 1.24
#